data_AF-A0AAD9U0B7-F1
#
_entry.id   AF-A0AAD9U0B7-F1
#
_cell.length_a   1.000
_cell.length_b   1.000
_cell.length_c   1.000
_cell.angle_alpha   90.00
_cell.angle_beta   90.00
_cell.angle_gamma   90.00
#
_symmetry.space_group_name_H-M   'P 1'
#
loop_
_entity.id
_entity.type
_entity.pdbx_description
1 polymer ?
#
loop_
_entity_poly.entity_id
_entity_poly.type
_entity_poly.pdbx_seq_one_letter_code
_entity_poly.pdbx_strand_id
1 'polypeptide(L)'
;MKMASSEFLTTVMAIFWLIGSSFFLMGTSIRLADDHDHRNEEDLVSAACNRTFYVDICVSSIRSDPRSSTISDIRGLAEVALNISVVHGTETLDYIKHLNSNSPAASYRSGCLRDCAKVYANLSVHLLRIRDFEKMNALVSTAMTDS
;
A
#
# COMPACT_ATOMS: atom_id res chain seq x y z
N MET A 1 -67.00 41.18 -23.03
CA MET A 1 -66.49 39.96 -22.37
C MET A 1 -65.28 39.44 -23.13
N LYS A 2 -64.16 39.30 -22.42
CA LYS A 2 -63.00 38.40 -22.65
C LYS A 2 -62.30 38.41 -24.01
N MET A 3 -61.34 39.33 -24.15
CA MET A 3 -60.11 39.15 -24.94
C MET A 3 -58.92 39.61 -24.08
N ALA A 4 -58.58 38.82 -23.05
CA ALA A 4 -57.43 39.11 -22.18
C ALA A 4 -56.81 37.85 -21.55
N SER A 5 -57.40 36.66 -21.73
CA SER A 5 -56.88 35.43 -21.11
C SER A 5 -55.95 34.60 -21.99
N SER A 6 -55.90 34.86 -23.31
CA SER A 6 -55.06 34.10 -24.26
C SER A 6 -53.60 34.57 -24.24
N GLU A 7 -53.38 35.88 -24.25
CA GLU A 7 -52.06 36.51 -24.15
C GLU A 7 -51.38 36.17 -22.80
N PHE A 8 -52.18 36.14 -21.72
CA PHE A 8 -51.68 35.80 -20.39
C PHE A 8 -51.22 34.33 -20.31
N LEU A 9 -52.01 33.41 -20.87
CA LEU A 9 -51.70 31.98 -20.85
C LEU A 9 -50.46 31.65 -21.69
N THR A 10 -50.32 32.29 -22.85
CA THR A 10 -49.16 32.10 -23.73
C THR A 10 -47.87 32.65 -23.11
N THR A 11 -47.94 33.79 -22.43
CA THR A 11 -46.80 34.38 -21.72
C THR A 11 -46.32 33.47 -20.58
N VAL A 12 -47.25 32.89 -19.80
CA VAL A 12 -46.92 31.98 -18.69
C VAL A 12 -46.26 30.70 -19.20
N MET A 13 -46.78 30.11 -20.29
CA MET A 13 -46.20 28.90 -20.89
C MET A 13 -44.78 29.13 -21.42
N ALA A 14 -44.52 30.29 -22.04
CA ALA A 14 -43.18 30.67 -22.51
C ALA A 14 -42.19 30.83 -21.34
N ILE A 15 -42.62 31.43 -20.24
CA ILE A 15 -41.80 31.59 -19.03
C ILE A 15 -41.46 30.22 -18.42
N PHE A 16 -42.43 29.31 -18.30
CA PHE A 16 -42.16 27.95 -17.80
C PHE A 16 -41.17 27.18 -18.69
N TRP A 17 -41.23 27.38 -20.01
CA TRP A 17 -40.32 26.74 -20.96
C TRP A 17 -38.90 27.31 -20.87
N LEU A 18 -38.75 28.64 -20.68
CA LEU A 18 -37.47 29.30 -20.45
C LEU A 18 -36.85 28.95 -19.09
N ILE A 19 -37.67 28.80 -18.05
CA ILE A 19 -37.20 28.36 -16.73
C ILE A 19 -36.80 26.89 -16.77
N GLY A 20 -37.63 26.02 -17.39
CA GLY A 20 -37.36 24.59 -17.51
C GLY A 20 -36.09 24.26 -18.28
N SER A 21 -35.83 24.97 -19.39
CA SER A 21 -34.58 24.83 -20.17
C SER A 21 -33.34 25.30 -19.39
N SER A 22 -33.47 26.35 -18.58
CA SER A 22 -32.39 26.83 -17.70
C SER A 22 -32.08 25.84 -16.56
N PHE A 23 -33.10 25.24 -15.96
CA PHE A 23 -32.94 24.18 -14.95
C PHE A 23 -32.33 22.90 -15.54
N PHE A 24 -32.65 22.55 -16.79
CA PHE A 24 -32.07 21.39 -17.47
C PHE A 24 -30.57 21.55 -17.76
N LEU A 25 -30.12 22.78 -18.07
CA LEU A 25 -28.70 23.11 -18.26
C LEU A 25 -27.92 23.24 -16.94
N MET A 26 -28.56 23.68 -15.85
CA MET A 26 -27.96 23.62 -14.51
C MET A 26 -27.87 22.18 -13.96
N GLY A 27 -28.76 21.28 -14.38
CA GLY A 27 -28.76 19.87 -13.97
C GLY A 27 -27.56 19.06 -14.49
N THR A 28 -26.94 19.46 -15.61
CA THR A 28 -25.70 18.84 -16.11
C THR A 28 -24.44 19.40 -15.46
N SER A 29 -24.54 20.53 -14.74
CA SER A 29 -23.41 21.16 -14.05
C SER A 29 -23.23 20.70 -12.60
N ILE A 30 -24.19 19.96 -12.03
CA ILE A 30 -24.10 19.38 -10.67
C ILE A 30 -23.34 18.03 -10.67
N ARG A 31 -22.79 17.58 -11.81
CA ARG A 31 -21.85 16.44 -11.85
C ARG A 31 -20.38 16.85 -11.67
N LEU A 32 -20.13 17.97 -10.99
CA LEU A 32 -19.01 18.11 -10.05
C LEU A 32 -19.54 18.05 -8.61
N ALA A 33 -20.45 17.11 -8.35
CA ALA A 33 -20.35 16.36 -7.11
C ALA A 33 -19.03 15.60 -7.23
N ASP A 34 -17.98 16.23 -6.70
CA ASP A 34 -16.90 15.53 -6.03
C ASP A 34 -17.48 14.26 -5.42
N ASP A 35 -17.18 13.13 -6.06
CA ASP A 35 -17.38 11.80 -5.49
C ASP A 35 -16.37 11.71 -4.36
N HIS A 36 -16.63 12.41 -3.26
CA HIS A 36 -16.03 12.09 -1.98
C HIS A 36 -16.69 10.79 -1.53
N ASP A 37 -16.31 9.70 -2.20
CA ASP A 37 -16.45 8.34 -1.73
C ASP A 37 -15.79 8.32 -0.35
N HIS A 38 -16.60 8.47 0.69
CA HIS A 38 -16.20 8.12 2.04
C HIS A 38 -16.43 6.62 2.28
N ARG A 39 -16.14 5.79 1.27
CA ARG A 39 -15.49 4.51 1.53
C ARG A 39 -14.02 4.85 1.62
N ASN A 40 -13.38 4.53 2.74
CA ASN A 40 -11.93 4.57 2.82
C ASN A 40 -11.38 3.83 1.60
N GLU A 41 -10.95 4.55 0.56
CA GLU A 41 -10.20 3.95 -0.52
C GLU A 41 -8.92 3.47 0.15
N GLU A 42 -8.89 2.17 0.47
CA GLU A 42 -7.83 1.57 1.26
C GLU A 42 -6.54 1.78 0.49
N ASP A 43 -5.64 2.60 1.04
CA ASP A 43 -4.39 2.89 0.35
C ASP A 43 -3.61 1.61 0.09
N LEU A 44 -2.76 1.61 -0.94
CA LEU A 44 -2.04 0.42 -1.38
C LEU A 44 -1.26 -0.29 -0.26
N VAL A 45 -0.69 0.47 0.70
CA VAL A 45 0.01 -0.10 1.86
C VAL A 45 -0.98 -0.81 2.77
N SER A 46 -2.10 -0.16 3.10
CA SER A 46 -3.17 -0.76 3.91
C SER A 46 -3.69 -2.05 3.27
N ALA A 47 -4.03 -2.01 1.98
CA ALA A 47 -4.59 -3.14 1.24
C ALA A 47 -3.64 -4.34 1.18
N ALA A 48 -2.34 -4.10 1.06
CA ALA A 48 -1.33 -5.15 1.08
C ALA A 48 -1.09 -5.69 2.49
N CYS A 49 -0.92 -4.81 3.47
CA CYS A 49 -0.61 -5.20 4.85
C CYS A 49 -1.75 -5.97 5.52
N ASN A 50 -3.01 -5.69 5.15
CA ASN A 50 -4.19 -6.41 5.64
C ASN A 50 -4.21 -7.90 5.22
N ARG A 51 -3.33 -8.32 4.28
CA ARG A 51 -3.14 -9.73 3.89
C ARG A 51 -1.96 -10.40 4.59
N THR A 52 -1.35 -9.75 5.57
CA THR A 52 -0.21 -10.28 6.32
C THR A 52 -0.63 -10.76 7.71
N PHE A 53 0.17 -11.64 8.32
CA PHE A 53 -0.09 -12.09 9.69
C PHE A 53 0.09 -10.99 10.75
N TYR A 54 0.88 -9.96 10.45
CA TYR A 54 1.25 -8.91 11.40
C TYR A 54 0.99 -7.53 10.78
N VAL A 55 -0.29 -7.18 10.68
CA VAL A 55 -0.75 -5.95 9.99
C VAL A 55 -0.08 -4.69 10.55
N ASP A 56 -0.05 -4.53 11.88
CA ASP A 56 0.54 -3.34 12.52
C ASP A 56 2.05 -3.22 12.26
N ILE A 57 2.76 -4.34 12.28
CA ILE A 57 4.20 -4.38 11.97
C ILE A 57 4.41 -4.04 10.50
N CYS A 58 3.64 -4.63 9.58
CA CYS A 58 3.72 -4.31 8.16
C CYS A 58 3.50 -2.82 7.89
N VAL A 59 2.42 -2.28 8.44
CA VAL A 59 2.02 -0.88 8.26
C VAL A 59 3.09 0.06 8.80
N SER A 60 3.50 -0.13 10.06
CA SER A 60 4.50 0.72 10.70
C SER A 60 5.86 0.65 10.01
N SER A 61 6.28 -0.55 9.61
CA SER A 61 7.56 -0.75 8.92
C SER A 61 7.57 -0.03 7.57
N ILE A 62 6.53 -0.22 6.74
CA ILE A 62 6.47 0.42 5.42
C ILE A 62 6.33 1.93 5.54
N ARG A 63 5.45 2.43 6.41
CA ARG A 63 5.23 3.89 6.58
C ARG A 63 6.42 4.61 7.20
N SER A 64 7.33 3.89 7.86
CA SER A 64 8.59 4.47 8.36
C SER A 64 9.63 4.72 7.25
N ASP A 65 9.51 4.05 6.10
CA ASP A 65 10.40 4.29 4.96
C ASP A 65 9.98 5.61 4.26
N PRO A 66 10.89 6.58 4.05
CA PRO A 66 10.57 7.85 3.39
C PRO A 66 9.93 7.67 2.01
N ARG A 67 10.24 6.56 1.32
CA ARG A 67 9.69 6.24 0.00
C ARG A 67 8.21 5.86 0.06
N SER A 68 7.65 5.52 1.23
CA SER A 68 6.23 5.15 1.39
C SER A 68 5.27 6.17 0.79
N SER A 69 5.60 7.46 0.88
CA SER A 69 4.79 8.55 0.33
C SER A 69 4.70 8.57 -1.21
N THR A 70 5.62 7.88 -1.88
CA THR A 70 5.75 7.84 -3.35
C THR A 70 5.39 6.50 -3.96
N ILE A 71 4.99 5.51 -3.15
CA ILE A 71 4.63 4.18 -3.63
C ILE A 71 3.29 4.26 -4.36
N SER A 72 3.32 4.15 -5.70
CA SER A 72 2.12 4.16 -6.53
C SER A 72 1.73 2.79 -7.08
N ASP A 73 2.60 1.77 -6.97
CA ASP A 73 2.34 0.44 -7.51
C ASP A 73 2.86 -0.69 -6.61
N ILE A 74 2.34 -1.90 -6.83
CA ILE A 74 2.66 -3.11 -6.04
C ILE A 74 4.15 -3.46 -6.13
N ARG A 75 4.81 -3.13 -7.25
CA ARG A 75 6.23 -3.44 -7.46
C ARG A 75 7.11 -2.55 -6.59
N GLY A 76 6.85 -1.24 -6.56
CA GLY A 76 7.50 -0.30 -5.65
C GLY A 76 7.24 -0.66 -4.19
N LEU A 77 6.02 -1.10 -3.86
CA LEU A 77 5.70 -1.59 -2.52
C LEU A 77 6.55 -2.81 -2.14
N ALA A 78 6.64 -3.80 -3.03
CA ALA A 78 7.43 -5.00 -2.81
C ALA A 78 8.93 -4.68 -2.69
N GLU A 79 9.47 -3.79 -3.52
CA GLU A 79 10.86 -3.32 -3.41
C GLU A 79 11.14 -2.65 -2.05
N VAL A 80 10.21 -1.85 -1.55
CA VAL A 80 10.31 -1.25 -0.21
C VAL A 80 10.29 -2.31 0.87
N ALA A 81 9.30 -3.22 0.85
CA ALA A 81 9.18 -4.29 1.83
C ALA A 81 10.41 -5.22 1.86
N LEU A 82 10.98 -5.52 0.70
CA LEU A 82 12.19 -6.32 0.57
C LEU A 82 13.41 -5.59 1.12
N ASN A 83 13.56 -4.30 0.82
CA ASN A 83 14.67 -3.51 1.36
C ASN A 83 14.62 -3.48 2.89
N ILE A 84 13.44 -3.24 3.48
CA ILE A 84 13.21 -3.30 4.93
C ILE A 84 13.63 -4.68 5.48
N SER A 85 13.20 -5.76 4.81
CA SER A 85 13.53 -7.13 5.21
C SER A 85 15.04 -7.41 5.17
N VAL A 86 15.74 -6.91 4.15
CA VAL A 86 17.20 -7.04 4.03
C VAL A 86 17.94 -6.26 5.11
N VAL A 87 17.48 -5.05 5.43
CA VAL A 87 18.05 -4.23 6.51
C VAL A 87 17.93 -4.98 7.84
N HIS A 88 16.73 -5.39 8.23
CA HIS A 88 16.53 -6.13 9.48
C HIS A 88 17.23 -7.49 9.50
N GLY A 89 17.29 -8.19 8.37
CA GLY A 89 18.04 -9.43 8.24
C GLY A 89 19.54 -9.23 8.46
N THR A 90 20.09 -8.12 7.97
CA THR A 90 21.50 -7.76 8.15
C THR A 90 21.81 -7.33 9.59
N GLU A 91 20.94 -6.52 10.21
CA GLU A 91 21.05 -6.15 11.62
C GLU A 91 21.00 -7.40 12.52
N THR A 92 20.10 -8.33 12.22
CA THR A 92 19.98 -9.61 12.92
C THR A 92 21.24 -10.46 12.76
N LEU A 93 21.80 -10.53 11.54
CA LEU A 93 23.07 -11.23 11.29
C LEU A 93 24.21 -10.65 12.14
N ASP A 94 24.33 -9.33 12.20
CA ASP A 94 25.38 -8.68 12.97
C ASP A 94 25.19 -8.88 14.48
N TYR A 95 23.94 -8.86 14.95
CA TYR A 95 23.62 -9.22 16.32
C TYR A 95 23.98 -10.68 16.65
N ILE A 96 23.68 -11.63 15.76
CA ILE A 96 24.07 -13.04 15.92
C ILE A 96 25.59 -13.18 15.99
N LYS A 97 26.34 -12.49 15.12
CA LYS A 97 27.81 -12.50 15.17
C LYS A 97 28.32 -11.97 16.50
N HIS A 98 27.77 -10.85 16.98
CA HIS A 98 28.12 -10.27 18.28
C HIS A 98 27.85 -11.26 19.43
N LEU A 99 26.68 -11.91 19.44
CA LEU A 99 26.37 -12.95 20.43
C LEU A 99 27.35 -14.13 20.37
N ASN A 100 27.76 -14.52 19.16
CA ASN A 100 28.67 -15.64 18.97
C ASN A 100 30.10 -15.30 19.43
N SER A 101 30.58 -14.08 19.15
CA SER A 101 31.89 -13.60 19.62
C SER A 101 32.01 -13.57 21.15
N ASN A 102 30.89 -13.39 21.85
CA ASN A 102 30.81 -13.39 23.31
C ASN A 102 30.53 -14.77 23.91
N SER A 103 30.37 -15.81 23.09
CA SER A 103 30.08 -17.17 23.54
C SER A 103 31.37 -18.00 23.63
N PRO A 104 31.47 -18.94 24.59
CA PRO A 104 32.58 -19.90 24.61
C PRO A 104 32.66 -20.66 23.29
N ALA A 105 33.85 -20.66 22.69
CA ALA A 105 34.13 -21.38 21.45
C ALA A 105 33.83 -22.88 21.66
N ALA A 106 33.04 -23.47 20.76
CA ALA A 106 32.56 -24.86 20.79
C ALA A 106 31.44 -25.20 21.81
N SER A 107 30.80 -24.20 22.42
CA SER A 107 29.51 -24.43 23.08
C SER A 107 28.42 -24.82 22.07
N TYR A 108 27.45 -25.65 22.49
CA TYR A 108 26.26 -25.95 21.68
C TYR A 108 25.60 -24.67 21.14
N ARG A 109 25.51 -23.64 22.00
CA ARG A 109 25.03 -22.30 21.65
C ARG A 109 25.81 -21.67 20.48
N SER A 110 27.15 -21.73 20.50
CA SER A 110 27.96 -21.20 19.40
C SER A 110 27.73 -21.94 18.07
N GLY A 111 27.42 -23.24 18.14
CA GLY A 111 27.00 -24.03 16.98
C GLY A 111 25.70 -23.49 16.38
N CYS A 112 24.66 -23.35 17.21
CA CYS A 112 23.37 -22.81 16.78
C CYS A 112 23.49 -21.40 16.19
N LEU A 113 24.22 -20.50 16.86
CA LEU A 113 24.41 -19.12 16.38
C LEU A 113 25.12 -19.08 15.03
N ARG A 114 26.08 -19.97 14.78
CA ARG A 114 26.75 -20.08 13.48
C ARG A 114 25.81 -20.57 12.39
N ASP A 115 24.90 -21.49 12.69
CA ASP A 115 23.92 -21.97 11.72
C ASP A 115 22.88 -20.88 11.40
N CYS A 116 22.39 -20.16 12.41
CA CYS A 116 21.56 -18.97 12.19
C CYS A 116 22.30 -17.92 11.33
N ALA A 117 23.58 -17.65 11.60
CA ALA A 117 24.36 -16.68 10.84
C ALA A 117 24.46 -17.06 9.34
N LYS A 118 24.51 -18.36 9.00
CA LYS A 118 24.51 -18.80 7.60
C LYS A 118 23.19 -18.52 6.91
N VAL A 119 22.07 -18.75 7.58
CA VAL A 119 20.72 -18.48 7.03
C VAL A 119 20.60 -17.00 6.66
N TYR A 120 20.87 -16.10 7.61
CA TYR A 120 20.75 -14.66 7.38
C TYR A 120 21.77 -14.12 6.38
N ALA A 121 23.00 -14.64 6.36
CA ALA A 121 24.01 -14.24 5.37
C ALA A 121 23.60 -14.63 3.93
N ASN A 122 23.00 -15.80 3.76
CA ASN A 122 22.55 -16.26 2.46
C ASN A 122 21.36 -15.43 1.94
N LEU A 123 20.43 -15.09 2.85
CA LEU A 123 19.24 -14.31 2.55
C LEU A 123 19.58 -12.89 2.07
N SER A 124 20.42 -12.16 2.80
CA SER A 124 20.80 -10.78 2.43
C SER A 124 21.46 -10.73 1.05
N VAL A 125 22.31 -11.71 0.72
CA VAL A 125 22.97 -11.77 -0.59
C VAL A 125 21.99 -12.11 -1.72
N HIS A 126 21.06 -13.03 -1.49
CA HIS A 126 20.10 -13.47 -2.51
C HIS A 126 19.06 -12.38 -2.82
N LEU A 127 18.50 -11.73 -1.81
CA LEU A 127 17.47 -10.71 -2.02
C LEU A 127 17.99 -9.47 -2.76
N LEU A 128 19.27 -9.10 -2.57
CA LEU A 128 19.89 -7.99 -3.29
C LEU A 128 20.07 -8.23 -4.79
N ARG A 129 20.01 -9.50 -5.25
CA ARG A 129 20.28 -9.86 -6.66
C ARG A 129 19.03 -10.03 -7.51
N ILE A 130 17.85 -9.95 -6.92
CA ILE A 130 16.63 -10.37 -7.60
C ILE A 130 15.86 -9.16 -8.11
N ARG A 131 15.54 -9.21 -9.40
CA ARG A 131 14.58 -8.30 -10.08
C ARG A 131 13.32 -9.03 -10.56
N ASP A 132 13.15 -10.28 -10.14
CA ASP A 132 12.18 -11.24 -10.65
C ASP A 132 11.21 -11.64 -9.52
N PHE A 133 9.98 -11.15 -9.59
CA PHE A 133 8.98 -11.28 -8.53
C PHE A 133 8.59 -12.73 -8.22
N GLU A 134 8.62 -13.64 -9.20
CA GLU A 134 8.32 -15.05 -8.94
C GLU A 134 9.39 -15.71 -8.08
N LYS A 135 10.66 -15.40 -8.34
CA LYS A 135 11.79 -15.89 -7.53
C LYS A 135 11.77 -15.30 -6.13
N MET A 136 11.31 -14.05 -5.99
CA MET A 136 11.19 -13.41 -4.68
C MET A 136 10.17 -14.14 -3.80
N ASN A 137 9.02 -14.54 -4.33
CA ASN A 137 8.03 -15.25 -3.52
C ASN A 137 8.57 -16.58 -2.97
N ALA A 138 9.26 -17.36 -3.82
CA ALA A 138 9.88 -18.62 -3.39
C ALA A 138 10.93 -18.38 -2.29
N LEU A 139 11.81 -17.40 -2.45
CA LEU A 139 12.87 -17.11 -1.49
C LEU A 139 12.37 -16.51 -0.19
N VAL A 140 11.40 -15.61 -0.24
CA VAL A 140 10.76 -15.06 0.97
C VAL A 140 10.08 -16.18 1.75
N SER A 141 9.45 -17.13 1.05
CA SER A 141 8.85 -18.30 1.70
C SER A 141 9.90 -19.18 2.39
N THR A 142 11.02 -19.47 1.72
CA THR A 142 12.14 -20.21 2.32
C THR A 142 12.75 -19.46 3.51
N ALA A 143 12.92 -18.15 3.40
CA ALA A 143 13.43 -17.31 4.47
C ALA A 143 12.56 -17.36 5.73
N MET A 144 11.24 -17.39 5.55
CA MET A 144 10.29 -17.52 6.67
C MET A 144 10.35 -18.91 7.31
N THR A 145 10.59 -19.98 6.56
CA THR A 145 10.68 -21.35 7.11
C THR A 145 12.01 -21.65 7.79
N ASP A 146 13.07 -20.95 7.40
CA ASP A 146 14.42 -21.13 7.95
C ASP A 146 14.65 -20.33 9.24
N SER A 147 13.67 -19.50 9.67
CA SER A 147 13.67 -18.73 10.92
C SER A 147 12.86 -19.42 12.02
#